data_AF-A0AAU2YZ12-F1
#
_entry.id   AF-A0AAU2YZ12-F1
#
_cell.length_a   1.000
_cell.length_b   1.000
_cell.length_c   1.000
_cell.angle_alpha   90.00
_cell.angle_beta   90.00
_cell.angle_gamma   90.00
#
_symmetry.space_group_name_H-M   'P 1'
#
loop_
_entity.id
_entity.type
_entity.pdbx_description
1 polymer ?
#
loop_
_entity_poly.entity_id
_entity_poly.type
_entity_poly.pdbx_seq_one_letter_code
_entity_poly.pdbx_strand_id
1 'polypeptide(L)'
;MELQDPDAGGVVGDVVRCVIEVEGSVTEELIFTRVRSAWGLARSGQVIQDRVRRVLRKLVTKGEILRVGDAYDRPGHEVEVARTPTSRFTRKVTQVPSVERQLALRSVVQESPGVQRAELLREVARFFGWARLASDIRDALTEDIDDLVAQGTLDETDGGLLPGDGD
;
A
#
# COMPACT_ATOMS: atom_id res chain seq x y z
N MET A 1 -3.59 29.76 -0.82
CA MET A 1 -2.21 29.29 -0.60
C MET A 1 -1.89 28.24 -1.65
N GLU A 2 -0.87 28.50 -2.48
CA GLU A 2 -0.46 27.53 -3.50
C GLU A 2 0.38 26.40 -2.88
N LEU A 3 0.31 25.20 -3.43
CA LEU A 3 1.04 24.04 -2.90
C LEU A 3 2.57 24.21 -2.96
N GLN A 4 3.04 25.06 -3.87
CA GLN A 4 4.47 25.34 -4.06
C GLN A 4 5.00 26.35 -3.05
N ASP A 5 4.13 27.14 -2.42
CA ASP A 5 4.47 28.17 -1.44
C ASP A 5 5.35 27.58 -0.32
N PRO A 6 6.52 28.18 0.01
CA PRO A 6 7.35 27.76 1.14
C PRO A 6 6.57 27.49 2.42
N ASP A 7 5.52 28.26 2.70
CA ASP A 7 4.75 28.19 3.94
C ASP A 7 3.61 27.17 3.92
N ALA A 8 3.37 26.50 2.77
CA ALA A 8 2.35 25.47 2.64
C ALA A 8 2.61 24.19 3.44
N GLY A 9 3.78 24.06 4.09
CA GLY A 9 4.17 22.86 4.83
C GLY A 9 3.21 22.46 5.94
N GLY A 10 2.59 23.43 6.63
CA GLY A 10 1.57 23.17 7.66
C GLY A 10 0.32 22.50 7.08
N VAL A 11 -0.28 23.14 6.07
CA VAL A 11 -1.49 22.64 5.41
C VAL A 11 -1.25 21.28 4.73
N VAL A 12 -0.08 21.08 4.13
CA VAL A 12 0.30 19.76 3.59
C VAL A 12 0.35 18.70 4.69
N GLY A 13 0.88 19.05 5.87
CA GLY A 13 0.85 18.19 7.05
C GLY A 13 -0.56 17.81 7.48
N ASP A 14 -1.49 18.77 7.47
CA ASP A 14 -2.89 18.53 7.82
C ASP A 14 -3.55 17.56 6.83
N VAL A 15 -3.31 17.75 5.53
CA VAL A 15 -3.82 16.86 4.48
C VAL A 15 -3.22 15.46 4.59
N VAL A 16 -1.90 15.33 4.79
CA VAL A 16 -1.23 14.04 4.95
C VAL A 16 -1.80 13.27 6.15
N ARG A 17 -2.00 13.95 7.29
CA ARG A 17 -2.59 13.33 8.49
C ARG A 17 -4.03 12.87 8.23
N CYS A 18 -4.85 13.72 7.62
CA CYS A 18 -6.23 13.36 7.26
C CYS A 18 -6.28 12.15 6.32
N VAL A 19 -5.40 12.09 5.32
CA VAL A 19 -5.31 10.93 4.41
C VAL A 19 -4.99 9.66 5.17
N ILE A 20 -3.95 9.65 6.01
CA ILE A 20 -3.56 8.47 6.80
C ILE A 20 -4.65 8.10 7.82
N GLU A 21 -5.32 9.08 8.41
CA GLU A 21 -6.42 8.86 9.35
C GLU A 21 -7.64 8.19 8.72
N VAL A 22 -8.00 8.61 7.51
CA VAL A 22 -9.18 8.10 6.78
C VAL A 22 -8.88 6.80 6.05
N GLU A 23 -7.69 6.69 5.45
CA GLU A 23 -7.35 5.58 4.55
C GLU A 23 -6.51 4.48 5.21
N GLY A 24 -6.02 4.68 6.44
CA GLY A 24 -5.17 3.72 7.15
C GLY A 24 -3.75 3.69 6.58
N SER A 25 -3.25 2.51 6.25
CA SER A 25 -1.94 2.34 5.61
C SER A 25 -1.94 2.95 4.19
N VAL A 26 -1.02 3.86 3.90
CA VAL A 26 -0.96 4.59 2.63
C VAL A 26 0.47 4.66 2.09
N THR A 27 0.69 4.27 0.83
CA THR A 27 1.99 4.42 0.18
C THR A 27 2.31 5.88 -0.12
N GLU A 28 3.60 6.22 -0.24
CA GLU A 28 4.03 7.58 -0.61
C GLU A 28 3.39 8.06 -1.93
N GLU A 29 3.29 7.18 -2.93
CA GLU A 29 2.69 7.49 -4.23
C GLU A 29 1.20 7.85 -4.13
N LEU A 30 0.47 7.16 -3.25
CA LEU A 30 -0.93 7.49 -3.00
C LEU A 30 -1.05 8.81 -2.23
N ILE A 31 -0.17 9.07 -1.26
CA ILE A 31 -0.11 10.37 -0.54
C ILE A 31 0.15 11.51 -1.54
N PHE A 32 1.09 11.38 -2.46
CA PHE A 32 1.31 12.39 -3.52
C PHE A 32 0.06 12.62 -4.37
N THR A 33 -0.66 11.54 -4.68
CA THR A 33 -1.91 11.63 -5.43
C THR A 33 -3.00 12.36 -4.65
N ARG A 34 -3.17 12.09 -3.36
CA ARG A 34 -4.16 12.79 -2.52
C ARG A 34 -3.82 14.26 -2.32
N VAL A 35 -2.56 14.57 -2.02
CA VAL A 35 -2.11 15.95 -1.81
C VAL A 35 -2.30 16.77 -3.08
N ARG A 36 -1.90 16.29 -4.27
CA ARG A 36 -2.11 17.08 -5.51
C ARG A 36 -3.59 17.25 -5.84
N SER A 37 -4.42 16.23 -5.58
CA SER A 37 -5.86 16.28 -5.84
C SER A 37 -6.55 17.32 -4.94
N ALA A 38 -6.11 17.48 -3.69
CA ALA A 38 -6.61 18.53 -2.80
C ALA A 38 -6.34 19.96 -3.32
N TRP A 39 -5.37 20.13 -4.21
CA TRP A 39 -5.07 21.40 -4.89
C TRP A 39 -5.54 21.44 -6.36
N GLY A 40 -6.31 20.45 -6.82
CA GLY A 40 -6.77 20.39 -8.22
C GLY A 40 -5.65 20.23 -9.24
N LEU A 41 -4.48 19.72 -8.84
CA LEU A 41 -3.32 19.60 -9.70
C LEU A 41 -3.29 18.25 -10.41
N ALA A 42 -3.06 18.29 -11.73
CA ALA A 42 -2.94 17.07 -12.53
C ALA A 42 -1.65 16.28 -12.25
N ARG A 43 -0.56 16.92 -11.81
CA ARG A 43 0.75 16.28 -11.56
C ARG A 43 1.45 16.87 -10.34
N SER A 44 2.27 16.07 -9.67
CA SER A 44 3.20 16.50 -8.63
C SER A 44 4.62 16.51 -9.18
N GLY A 45 5.13 17.70 -9.52
CA GLY A 45 6.55 17.87 -9.85
C GLY A 45 7.45 17.65 -8.61
N GLN A 46 8.77 17.55 -8.85
CA GLN A 46 9.77 17.26 -7.81
C GLN A 46 9.64 18.16 -6.57
N VAL A 47 9.38 19.46 -6.76
CA VAL A 47 9.21 20.43 -5.66
C VAL A 47 8.08 20.03 -4.69
N ILE A 48 6.94 19.59 -5.23
CA ILE A 48 5.79 19.16 -4.44
C ILE A 48 6.11 17.85 -3.72
N GLN A 49 6.71 16.90 -4.42
CA GLN A 49 7.09 15.61 -3.84
C GLN A 49 8.08 15.80 -2.68
N ASP A 50 9.11 16.64 -2.84
CA ASP A 50 10.09 16.91 -1.80
C ASP A 50 9.50 17.65 -0.60
N ARG A 51 8.49 18.50 -0.82
CA ARG A 51 7.73 19.10 0.27
C ARG A 51 6.97 18.03 1.06
N VAL A 52 6.23 17.17 0.38
CA VAL A 52 5.47 16.08 1.03
C VAL A 52 6.43 15.13 1.77
N ARG A 53 7.56 14.74 1.18
CA ARG A 53 8.59 13.92 1.86
C ARG A 53 9.15 14.60 3.12
N ARG A 54 9.42 15.90 3.08
CA ARG A 54 9.85 16.66 4.28
C ARG A 54 8.78 16.65 5.37
N VAL A 55 7.52 16.80 5.00
CA VAL A 55 6.38 16.71 5.91
C VAL A 55 6.28 15.31 6.52
N LEU A 56 6.33 14.26 5.72
CA LEU A 56 6.30 12.86 6.19
C LEU A 56 7.41 12.58 7.20
N ARG A 57 8.66 12.97 6.89
CA ARG A 57 9.79 12.82 7.84
C ARG A 57 9.52 13.54 9.16
N LYS A 58 9.02 14.79 9.11
CA LYS A 58 8.71 15.56 10.31
C LYS A 58 7.62 14.90 11.15
N LEU A 59 6.57 14.39 10.52
CA LEU A 59 5.47 13.69 11.21
C LEU A 59 5.95 12.38 11.85
N VAL A 60 6.79 11.61 11.14
CA VAL A 60 7.42 10.39 11.68
C VAL A 60 8.33 10.72 12.86
N THR A 61 9.21 11.72 12.75
CA THR A 61 10.11 12.12 13.86
C THR A 61 9.36 12.54 15.12
N LYS A 62 8.14 13.08 14.97
CA LYS A 62 7.28 13.43 16.09
C LYS A 62 6.45 12.28 16.64
N GLY A 63 6.48 11.11 16.00
CA GLY A 63 5.64 9.96 16.35
C GLY A 63 4.15 10.14 16.03
N GLU A 64 3.80 11.13 15.20
CA GLU A 64 2.40 11.37 14.80
C GLU A 64 1.92 10.32 13.78
N ILE A 65 2.85 9.78 12.98
CA ILE A 65 2.65 8.68 12.04
C ILE A 65 3.86 7.72 12.12
N LEU A 66 3.70 6.51 11.62
CA LEU A 66 4.76 5.51 11.51
C LEU A 66 5.04 5.17 10.05
N ARG A 67 6.27 4.74 9.77
CA ARG A 67 6.62 4.05 8.52
C ARG A 67 6.49 2.55 8.78
N VAL A 68 5.61 1.87 8.04
CA VAL A 68 5.37 0.43 8.15
C VAL A 68 5.61 -0.17 6.77
N GLY A 69 6.74 -0.87 6.60
CA GLY A 69 7.18 -1.38 5.30
C GLY A 69 7.28 -0.26 4.24
N ASP A 70 6.51 -0.41 3.17
CA ASP A 70 6.45 0.53 2.03
C ASP A 70 5.45 1.69 2.21
N ALA A 71 4.74 1.74 3.33
CA ALA A 71 3.64 2.68 3.59
C ALA A 71 3.81 3.48 4.88
N TYR A 72 2.92 4.47 5.05
CA TYR A 72 2.77 5.24 6.28
C TYR A 72 1.43 4.92 6.92
N ASP A 73 1.41 4.84 8.25
CA ASP A 73 0.21 4.52 9.01
C ASP A 73 0.16 5.28 10.34
N ARG A 74 -0.97 5.20 11.05
CA ARG A 74 -1.11 5.71 12.41
C ARG A 74 -0.46 4.75 13.41
N PRO A 75 0.10 5.26 14.52
CA PRO A 75 0.54 4.41 15.61
C PRO A 75 -0.59 3.50 16.12
N GLY A 76 -0.30 2.21 16.25
CA GLY A 76 -1.25 1.20 16.77
C GLY A 76 -2.37 0.80 15.83
N HIS A 77 -2.35 1.21 14.56
CA HIS A 77 -3.30 0.73 13.57
C HIS A 77 -2.89 -0.64 13.03
N GLU A 78 -3.84 -1.58 13.03
CA GLU A 78 -3.69 -2.90 12.43
C GLU A 78 -4.50 -2.97 11.12
N VAL A 79 -3.86 -3.46 10.06
CA VAL A 79 -4.53 -3.62 8.76
C VAL A 79 -5.25 -4.95 8.75
N GLU A 80 -6.55 -4.90 9.03
CA GLU A 80 -7.43 -6.08 9.08
C GLU A 80 -8.13 -6.38 7.75
N VAL A 81 -8.22 -5.39 6.85
CA VAL A 81 -8.95 -5.52 5.57
C VAL A 81 -8.14 -4.97 4.41
N ALA A 82 -7.95 -5.79 3.37
CA ALA A 82 -7.40 -5.36 2.10
C ALA A 82 -8.50 -4.63 1.29
N ARG A 83 -8.24 -3.39 0.87
CA ARG A 83 -9.28 -2.58 0.23
C ARG A 83 -9.48 -3.04 -1.22
N THR A 84 -10.73 -3.05 -1.68
CA THR A 84 -11.07 -3.37 -3.07
C THR A 84 -11.32 -2.10 -3.89
N PRO A 85 -11.14 -2.14 -5.22
CA PRO A 85 -11.46 -1.01 -6.09
C PRO A 85 -12.95 -0.66 -6.01
N THR A 86 -13.26 0.63 -6.17
CA THR A 86 -14.65 1.13 -6.25
C THR A 86 -14.88 1.83 -7.59
N SER A 87 -16.14 2.13 -7.93
CA SER A 87 -16.49 2.88 -9.14
C SER A 87 -15.83 4.28 -9.21
N ARG A 88 -15.45 4.84 -8.06
CA ARG A 88 -14.81 6.16 -7.97
C ARG A 88 -13.30 6.08 -7.84
N PHE A 89 -12.75 4.94 -7.47
CA PHE A 89 -11.35 4.85 -7.09
C PHE A 89 -10.74 3.48 -7.38
N THR A 90 -9.74 3.48 -8.25
CA THR A 90 -8.88 2.34 -8.55
C THR A 90 -7.44 2.71 -8.21
N ARG A 91 -6.67 1.73 -7.74
CA ARG A 91 -5.27 1.91 -7.33
C ARG A 91 -4.36 1.11 -8.25
N LYS A 92 -3.22 1.69 -8.60
CA LYS A 92 -2.10 0.93 -9.18
C LYS A 92 -1.42 0.10 -8.09
N VAL A 93 -0.64 -0.89 -8.48
CA VAL A 93 0.13 -1.71 -7.51
C VAL A 93 1.02 -0.86 -6.58
N THR A 94 1.66 0.18 -7.11
CA THR A 94 2.48 1.13 -6.33
C THR A 94 1.68 1.97 -5.32
N GLN A 95 0.35 1.95 -5.40
CA GLN A 95 -0.57 2.67 -4.51
C GLN A 95 -1.24 1.75 -3.48
N VAL A 96 -1.00 0.44 -3.55
CA VAL A 96 -1.50 -0.54 -2.58
C VAL A 96 -0.32 -0.95 -1.70
N PRO A 97 -0.35 -0.68 -0.38
CA PRO A 97 0.71 -1.10 0.56
C PRO A 97 0.96 -2.61 0.53
N SER A 98 2.21 -3.04 0.77
CA SER A 98 2.54 -4.47 0.85
C SER A 98 1.70 -5.21 1.88
N VAL A 99 1.43 -4.60 3.04
CA VAL A 99 0.58 -5.19 4.08
C VAL A 99 -0.84 -5.53 3.58
N GLU A 100 -1.43 -4.72 2.69
CA GLU A 100 -2.73 -5.05 2.08
C GLU A 100 -2.61 -6.17 1.05
N ARG A 101 -1.54 -6.15 0.24
CA ARG A 101 -1.30 -7.20 -0.78
C ARG A 101 -1.06 -8.56 -0.11
N GLN A 102 -0.23 -8.59 0.92
CA GLN A 102 0.04 -9.75 1.75
C GLN A 102 -1.20 -10.25 2.49
N LEU A 103 -2.04 -9.36 3.02
CA LEU A 103 -3.32 -9.76 3.60
C LEU A 103 -4.22 -10.47 2.56
N ALA A 104 -4.36 -9.91 1.36
CA ALA A 104 -5.14 -10.55 0.29
C ALA A 104 -4.55 -11.91 -0.14
N LEU A 105 -3.21 -12.01 -0.24
CA LEU A 105 -2.52 -13.27 -0.54
C LEU A 105 -2.85 -14.35 0.49
N ARG A 106 -2.71 -14.02 1.78
CA ARG A 106 -3.03 -14.95 2.88
C ARG A 106 -4.49 -15.37 2.86
N SER A 107 -5.43 -14.43 2.66
CA SER A 107 -6.85 -14.77 2.60
C SER A 107 -7.17 -15.75 1.47
N VAL A 108 -6.60 -15.56 0.27
CA VAL A 108 -6.81 -16.52 -0.84
C VAL A 108 -6.22 -17.89 -0.53
N VAL A 109 -5.02 -17.96 0.05
CA VAL A 109 -4.40 -19.25 0.43
C VAL A 109 -5.18 -19.95 1.55
N GLN A 110 -5.75 -19.20 2.50
CA GLN A 110 -6.63 -19.75 3.54
C GLN A 110 -7.92 -20.33 2.97
N GLU A 111 -8.53 -19.66 1.98
CA GLU A 111 -9.75 -20.13 1.32
C GLU A 111 -9.49 -21.29 0.34
N SER A 112 -8.30 -21.34 -0.26
CA SER A 112 -7.89 -22.35 -1.23
C SER A 112 -6.47 -22.88 -0.94
N PRO A 113 -6.28 -23.72 0.10
CA PRO A 113 -4.99 -24.32 0.40
C PRO A 113 -4.49 -25.20 -0.76
N GLY A 114 -3.22 -25.04 -1.14
CA GLY A 114 -2.62 -25.71 -2.29
C GLY A 114 -2.76 -24.94 -3.61
N VAL A 115 -3.25 -23.70 -3.56
CA VAL A 115 -3.30 -22.83 -4.74
C VAL A 115 -1.89 -22.65 -5.33
N GLN A 116 -1.79 -22.80 -6.65
CA GLN A 116 -0.54 -22.67 -7.36
C GLN A 116 -0.12 -21.19 -7.41
N ARG A 117 1.17 -20.90 -7.25
CA ARG A 117 1.70 -19.52 -7.20
C ARG A 117 1.18 -18.66 -8.35
N ALA A 118 1.25 -19.17 -9.58
CA ALA A 118 0.78 -18.44 -10.76
C ALA A 118 -0.73 -18.17 -10.75
N GLU A 119 -1.53 -19.03 -10.14
CA GLU A 119 -2.96 -18.84 -9.96
C GLU A 119 -3.23 -17.79 -8.88
N LEU A 120 -2.60 -17.92 -7.71
CA LEU A 120 -2.69 -16.96 -6.60
C LEU A 120 -2.40 -15.53 -7.05
N LEU A 121 -1.32 -15.31 -7.82
CA LEU A 121 -0.98 -14.00 -8.39
C LEU A 121 -2.11 -13.41 -9.24
N ARG A 122 -2.80 -14.23 -10.04
CA ARG A 122 -3.90 -13.78 -10.90
C ARG A 122 -5.16 -13.49 -10.09
N GLU A 123 -5.44 -14.27 -9.06
CA GLU A 123 -6.60 -14.08 -8.19
C GLU A 123 -6.48 -12.80 -7.38
N VAL A 124 -5.32 -12.59 -6.75
CA VAL A 124 -5.06 -11.36 -5.99
C VAL A 124 -5.01 -10.13 -6.91
N ALA A 125 -4.45 -10.25 -8.13
CA ALA A 125 -4.53 -9.16 -9.09
C ALA A 125 -5.97 -8.79 -9.46
N ARG A 126 -6.85 -9.78 -9.62
CA ARG A 126 -8.29 -9.57 -9.85
C ARG A 126 -8.98 -8.93 -8.64
N PHE A 127 -8.63 -9.34 -7.43
CA PHE A 127 -9.14 -8.75 -6.18
C PHE A 127 -8.89 -7.23 -6.13
N PHE A 128 -7.69 -6.78 -6.52
CA PHE A 128 -7.37 -5.35 -6.59
C PHE A 128 -7.87 -4.64 -7.86
N GLY A 129 -8.56 -5.35 -8.76
CA GLY A 129 -9.10 -4.81 -10.02
C GLY A 129 -8.07 -4.61 -11.12
N TRP A 130 -6.90 -5.25 -11.03
CA TRP A 130 -5.89 -5.18 -12.07
C TRP A 130 -6.23 -6.16 -13.19
N ALA A 131 -6.67 -5.62 -14.32
CA ALA A 131 -7.11 -6.42 -15.47
C ALA A 131 -6.01 -7.28 -16.11
N ARG A 132 -4.72 -6.93 -15.88
CA ARG A 132 -3.57 -7.65 -16.42
C ARG A 132 -2.51 -7.84 -15.35
N LEU A 133 -1.91 -9.02 -15.31
CA LEU A 133 -0.74 -9.31 -14.50
C LEU A 133 0.53 -8.89 -15.26
N ALA A 134 0.74 -7.57 -15.36
CA ALA A 134 1.94 -6.97 -15.91
C ALA A 134 3.17 -7.26 -15.02
N SER A 135 4.38 -6.99 -15.52
CA SER A 135 5.62 -7.32 -14.81
C SER A 135 5.70 -6.65 -13.44
N ASP A 136 5.35 -5.36 -13.34
CA ASP A 136 5.33 -4.62 -12.07
C ASP A 136 4.42 -5.24 -11.01
N ILE A 137 3.22 -5.68 -11.42
CA ILE A 137 2.28 -6.36 -10.51
C ILE A 137 2.80 -7.75 -10.13
N ARG A 138 3.33 -8.49 -11.10
CA ARG A 138 3.90 -9.82 -10.86
C ARG A 138 5.06 -9.75 -9.88
N ASP A 139 5.98 -8.83 -10.09
CA ASP A 139 7.19 -8.68 -9.29
C ASP A 139 6.81 -8.33 -7.85
N ALA A 140 5.94 -7.32 -7.66
CA ALA A 140 5.48 -6.91 -6.33
C ALA A 140 4.77 -8.03 -5.56
N LEU A 141 3.85 -8.75 -6.21
CA LEU A 141 3.14 -9.86 -5.56
C LEU A 141 4.02 -11.09 -5.36
N THR A 142 5.05 -11.28 -6.20
CA THR A 142 6.03 -12.37 -6.02
C THR A 142 6.91 -12.07 -4.82
N GLU A 143 7.40 -10.84 -4.68
CA GLU A 143 8.14 -10.35 -3.51
C GLU A 143 7.30 -10.51 -2.23
N ASP A 144 6.02 -10.12 -2.27
CA ASP A 144 5.12 -10.30 -1.11
C ASP A 144 4.95 -11.77 -0.71
N ILE A 145 4.88 -12.71 -1.67
CA ILE A 145 4.82 -14.14 -1.36
C ILE A 145 6.14 -14.62 -0.75
N ASP A 146 7.28 -14.22 -1.33
CA ASP A 146 8.60 -14.59 -0.83
C ASP A 146 8.81 -14.10 0.60
N ASP A 147 8.37 -12.87 0.90
CA ASP A 147 8.38 -12.30 2.26
C ASP A 147 7.52 -13.12 3.22
N LEU A 148 6.30 -13.52 2.81
CA LEU A 148 5.40 -14.32 3.63
C LEU A 148 5.94 -15.74 3.90
N VAL A 149 6.61 -16.34 2.91
CA VAL A 149 7.29 -17.64 3.07
C VAL A 149 8.49 -17.51 3.99
N ALA A 150 9.31 -16.47 3.81
CA ALA A 150 10.46 -16.22 4.68
C ALA A 150 10.05 -15.96 6.15
N GLN A 151 8.85 -15.42 6.36
CA GLN A 151 8.26 -15.20 7.70
C GLN A 151 7.56 -16.45 8.26
N GLY A 152 7.45 -17.55 7.51
CA GLY A 152 6.70 -18.75 7.93
C GLY A 152 5.19 -18.55 7.99
N THR A 153 4.67 -17.47 7.43
CA THR A 153 3.22 -17.20 7.37
C THR A 153 2.54 -17.98 6.24
N LEU A 154 3.30 -18.31 5.19
CA LEU A 154 2.90 -19.25 4.14
C LEU A 154 3.98 -20.31 3.98
N ASP A 155 3.58 -21.51 3.60
CA ASP A 155 4.49 -22.59 3.21
C ASP A 155 4.35 -22.88 1.71
N GLU A 156 5.46 -22.87 0.98
CA GLU A 156 5.48 -23.22 -0.43
C GLU A 156 5.99 -24.65 -0.61
N THR A 157 5.17 -25.49 -1.24
CA THR A 157 5.46 -26.91 -1.50
C THR A 157 5.27 -27.25 -2.98
N ASP A 158 5.65 -28.45 -3.40
CA ASP A 158 5.33 -28.97 -4.74
C ASP A 158 3.81 -28.98 -5.02
N GLY A 159 2.99 -29.07 -3.97
CA GLY A 159 1.53 -29.03 -4.04
C GLY A 159 0.93 -27.64 -4.18
N GLY A 160 1.72 -26.57 -4.09
CA GLY A 160 1.27 -25.18 -4.07
C GLY A 160 1.53 -24.49 -2.72
N LEU A 161 0.89 -23.34 -2.51
CA LEU A 161 1.00 -22.56 -1.28
C LEU A 161 -0.03 -23.02 -0.24
N LEU A 162 0.43 -23.20 0.99
CA LEU A 162 -0.37 -23.55 2.16
C LEU A 162 -0.28 -22.42 3.20
N PRO A 163 -1.30 -22.27 4.07
CA PRO A 163 -1.13 -21.47 5.28
C PRO A 163 0.03 -22.04 6.09
N GLY A 164 0.98 -21.20 6.50
CA GLY A 164 2.04 -21.61 7.40
C GLY A 164 1.55 -21.67 8.85
N ASP A 165 2.30 -22.35 9.70
CA ASP A 165 2.04 -22.45 11.14
C ASP A 165 2.42 -21.17 11.93
N GLY A 166 2.70 -20.06 11.25
CA GLY A 166 3.22 -18.81 11.83
C GLY A 166 2.49 -18.35 13.09
N ASP A 167 3.28 -18.03 14.12
CA ASP A 167 2.87 -17.64 15.49
C ASP A 167 1.73 -16.61 15.56
#